data_AF-A0A2J5NZF5-F1
#
_entry.id   AF-A0A2J5NZF5-F1
#
_cell.length_a   1.000
_cell.length_b   1.000
_cell.length_c   1.000
_cell.angle_alpha   90.00
_cell.angle_beta   90.00
_cell.angle_gamma   90.00
#
_symmetry.space_group_name_H-M   'P 1'
#
loop_
_entity.id
_entity.type
_entity.pdbx_description
1 polymer ?
#
loop_
_entity_poly.entity_id
_entity_poly.type
_entity_poly.pdbx_seq_one_letter_code
_entity_poly.pdbx_strand_id
1 'polypeptide(L)'
;MIDLTLPLTDIHRHLDGNIRAQTILDLGRQYNLALPADTLDTLRPHVQVTSNEPDLVSFLAKLDWGVKVLASLEACRRVAYENLEDAARNGLHYVELRFSPRYMAMTHQLPVAGVVEAVIAGVKEGSRDFNVEARLIGILSRTFGEAACEEELAALLAHRDGITALDLAGDELGFPGNLFMDHFSRARDAGWRITVHAGEAAGPESIWQAIRELGAERIGHGVKAVQDPALMDYLVAQR
;
A
#
# COMPACT_ATOMS: atom_id res chain seq x y z
N MET A 1 16.68 18.70 10.38
CA MET A 1 17.24 18.53 9.02
C MET A 1 17.37 17.05 8.74
N ILE A 2 17.27 16.64 7.47
CA ILE A 2 17.63 15.28 7.05
C ILE A 2 19.15 15.15 7.20
N ASP A 3 19.61 14.09 7.88
CA ASP A 3 21.04 13.78 8.01
C ASP A 3 21.51 13.08 6.73
N LEU A 4 22.35 13.77 5.95
CA LEU A 4 22.85 13.26 4.66
C LEU A 4 23.94 12.19 4.83
N THR A 5 24.36 11.88 6.06
CA THR A 5 25.35 10.82 6.35
C THR A 5 24.71 9.47 6.65
N LEU A 6 23.38 9.42 6.80
CA LEU A 6 22.62 8.20 7.03
C LEU A 6 21.72 7.89 5.82
N PRO A 7 21.45 6.61 5.53
CA PRO A 7 20.45 6.25 4.54
C PRO A 7 19.07 6.81 4.91
N LEU A 8 18.49 7.57 3.99
CA LEU A 8 17.10 8.03 4.08
C LEU A 8 16.16 6.96 3.49
N THR A 9 15.18 6.54 4.28
CA THR A 9 14.26 5.46 3.91
C THR A 9 12.80 5.87 4.01
N ASP A 10 11.95 5.30 3.16
CA ASP A 10 10.48 5.35 3.33
C ASP A 10 9.89 3.94 3.26
N ILE A 11 9.46 3.42 4.41
CA ILE A 11 9.03 2.02 4.57
C ILE A 11 7.52 1.85 4.72
N HIS A 12 6.77 2.95 4.69
CA HIS A 12 5.31 2.95 4.72
C HIS A 12 4.80 3.83 3.59
N ARG A 13 4.96 3.33 2.36
CA ARG A 13 4.69 4.09 1.14
C ARG A 13 3.76 3.35 0.18
N HIS A 14 2.51 3.78 0.12
CA HIS A 14 1.52 3.25 -0.81
C HIS A 14 1.82 3.69 -2.24
N LEU A 15 2.14 2.73 -3.11
CA LEU A 15 2.38 2.95 -4.54
C LEU A 15 1.10 3.37 -5.25
N ASP A 16 0.01 2.67 -4.97
CA ASP A 16 -1.34 2.88 -5.51
C ASP A 16 -2.04 4.11 -4.92
N GLY A 17 -1.57 4.61 -3.78
CA GLY A 17 -1.92 5.91 -3.22
C GLY A 17 -1.06 7.09 -3.68
N ASN A 18 -0.02 6.83 -4.48
CA ASN A 18 0.92 7.85 -4.98
C ASN A 18 0.91 7.92 -6.52
N ILE A 19 -0.27 7.83 -7.13
CA ILE A 19 -0.42 7.99 -8.58
C ILE A 19 -0.48 9.50 -8.88
N ARG A 20 0.51 9.99 -9.64
CA ARG A 20 0.64 11.41 -9.99
C ARG A 20 -0.63 11.92 -10.68
N ALA A 21 -1.11 13.10 -10.29
CA ALA A 21 -2.29 13.71 -10.91
C ALA A 21 -2.15 13.88 -12.44
N GLN A 22 -0.94 14.16 -12.93
CA GLN A 22 -0.68 14.21 -14.38
C GLN A 22 -0.85 12.84 -15.04
N THR A 23 -0.37 11.77 -14.40
CA THR A 23 -0.55 10.40 -14.88
C THR A 23 -2.01 9.99 -14.89
N ILE A 24 -2.82 10.45 -13.93
CA ILE A 24 -4.29 10.24 -13.95
C ILE A 24 -4.90 10.87 -15.21
N LEU A 25 -4.56 12.13 -15.54
CA LEU A 25 -5.04 12.80 -16.75
C LEU A 25 -4.57 12.08 -18.02
N ASP A 26 -3.30 11.67 -18.07
CA ASP A 26 -2.71 11.02 -19.25
C ASP A 26 -3.39 9.67 -19.52
N LEU A 27 -3.52 8.82 -18.51
CA LEU A 27 -4.16 7.51 -18.63
C LEU A 27 -5.66 7.65 -18.90
N GLY A 28 -6.33 8.61 -18.27
CA GLY A 28 -7.74 8.91 -18.54
C GLY A 28 -7.96 9.28 -20.02
N ARG A 29 -7.09 10.11 -20.61
CA ARG A 29 -7.13 10.45 -22.04
C ARG A 29 -6.79 9.25 -22.92
N GLN A 30 -5.73 8.50 -22.57
CA GLN A 30 -5.27 7.34 -23.34
C GLN A 30 -6.34 6.26 -23.46
N TYR A 31 -7.07 5.98 -22.38
CA TYR A 31 -8.12 4.96 -22.34
C TYR A 31 -9.54 5.52 -22.54
N ASN A 32 -9.66 6.80 -22.90
CA ASN A 32 -10.94 7.48 -23.12
C ASN A 32 -11.92 7.34 -21.93
N LEU A 33 -11.42 7.54 -20.71
CA LEU A 33 -12.17 7.46 -19.46
C LEU A 33 -12.68 8.84 -19.05
N ALA A 34 -13.93 8.91 -18.59
CA ALA A 34 -14.50 10.14 -18.04
C ALA A 34 -13.87 10.44 -16.66
N LEU A 35 -13.14 11.55 -16.56
CA LEU A 35 -12.56 12.08 -15.33
C LEU A 35 -13.46 13.18 -14.76
N PRO A 36 -13.35 13.51 -13.46
CA PRO A 36 -14.15 14.58 -12.85
C PRO A 36 -13.65 15.97 -13.27
N ALA A 37 -12.50 16.04 -13.95
CA ALA A 37 -11.84 17.24 -14.42
C ALA A 37 -10.82 16.90 -15.54
N ASP A 38 -10.42 17.90 -16.33
CA ASP A 38 -9.59 17.78 -17.52
C ASP A 38 -8.22 18.51 -17.44
N THR A 39 -8.00 19.28 -16.36
CA THR A 39 -6.74 19.98 -16.06
C THR A 39 -6.20 19.59 -14.68
N LEU A 40 -4.91 19.83 -14.43
CA LEU A 40 -4.29 19.52 -13.13
C LEU A 40 -4.94 20.27 -11.97
N ASP A 41 -5.21 21.56 -12.14
CA ASP A 41 -5.74 22.39 -11.06
C ASP A 41 -7.19 22.02 -10.73
N THR A 42 -7.99 21.68 -11.74
CA THR A 42 -9.38 21.24 -11.55
C THR A 42 -9.48 19.79 -11.06
N LEU A 43 -8.48 18.93 -11.37
CA LEU A 43 -8.43 17.55 -10.89
C LEU A 43 -7.97 17.44 -9.43
N ARG A 44 -7.03 18.30 -8.99
CA ARG A 44 -6.38 18.21 -7.68
C ARG A 44 -7.36 18.00 -6.50
N PRO A 45 -8.50 18.72 -6.39
CA PRO A 45 -9.44 18.53 -5.27
C PRO A 45 -10.07 17.13 -5.20
N HIS A 46 -10.10 16.40 -6.33
CA HIS A 46 -10.68 15.06 -6.43
C HIS A 46 -9.70 13.94 -6.08
N VAL A 47 -8.39 14.20 -6.20
CA VAL A 47 -7.33 13.18 -6.08
C VAL A 47 -6.32 13.49 -4.98
N GLN A 48 -6.48 14.63 -4.30
CA GLN A 48 -5.64 15.07 -3.20
C GLN A 48 -6.51 15.61 -2.06
N VAL A 49 -6.09 15.35 -0.83
CA VAL A 49 -6.66 15.97 0.36
C VAL A 49 -6.32 17.46 0.36
N THR A 50 -7.35 18.32 0.39
CA THR A 50 -7.20 19.79 0.41
C THR A 50 -7.40 20.38 1.81
N SER A 51 -8.02 19.62 2.70
CA SER A 51 -8.26 19.91 4.13
C SER A 51 -8.46 18.59 4.86
N ASN A 52 -8.34 18.56 6.18
CA ASN A 52 -8.54 17.32 6.94
C ASN A 52 -9.88 16.66 6.62
N GLU A 53 -9.84 15.36 6.33
CA GLU A 53 -11.03 14.53 6.16
C GLU A 53 -11.56 14.09 7.53
N PRO A 54 -12.87 13.86 7.68
CA PRO A 54 -13.50 13.59 8.98
C PRO A 54 -13.11 12.22 9.57
N ASP A 55 -12.72 11.27 8.73
CA ASP A 55 -12.36 9.91 9.11
C ASP A 55 -11.48 9.23 8.04
N LEU A 56 -10.96 8.04 8.38
CA LEU A 56 -10.11 7.22 7.51
C LEU A 56 -10.81 6.84 6.20
N VAL A 57 -12.09 6.50 6.25
CA VAL A 57 -12.84 6.05 5.07
C VAL A 57 -12.98 7.19 4.05
N SER A 58 -13.24 8.41 4.52
CA SER A 58 -13.29 9.62 3.70
C SER A 58 -11.93 9.94 3.06
N PHE A 59 -10.84 9.73 3.80
CA PHE A 59 -9.48 9.84 3.27
C PHE A 59 -9.21 8.81 2.15
N LEU A 60 -9.56 7.53 2.37
CA LEU A 60 -9.34 6.45 1.41
C LEU A 60 -10.03 6.71 0.05
N ALA A 61 -11.18 7.38 0.05
CA ALA A 61 -11.90 7.73 -1.17
C ALA A 61 -11.10 8.66 -2.11
N LYS A 62 -10.04 9.33 -1.65
CA LYS A 62 -9.17 10.17 -2.50
C LYS A 62 -8.28 9.35 -3.44
N LEU A 63 -8.01 8.09 -3.11
CA LEU A 63 -7.14 7.21 -3.91
C LEU A 63 -7.88 6.64 -5.13
N ASP A 64 -9.21 6.61 -5.09
CA ASP A 64 -10.07 5.95 -6.07
C ASP A 64 -9.79 6.37 -7.51
N TRP A 65 -9.65 7.67 -7.76
CA TRP A 65 -9.42 8.17 -9.12
C TRP A 65 -8.05 7.76 -9.67
N GLY A 66 -7.06 7.57 -8.80
CA GLY A 66 -5.77 7.03 -9.18
C GLY A 66 -5.89 5.60 -9.73
N VAL A 67 -6.55 4.71 -8.98
CA VAL A 67 -6.70 3.31 -9.43
C VAL A 67 -7.75 3.12 -10.52
N LYS A 68 -8.78 3.99 -10.59
CA LYS A 68 -9.82 3.94 -11.64
C LYS A 68 -9.29 4.14 -13.06
N VAL A 69 -8.11 4.73 -13.23
CA VAL A 69 -7.49 4.89 -14.56
C VAL A 69 -6.56 3.74 -14.97
N LEU A 70 -6.35 2.74 -14.10
CA LEU A 70 -5.50 1.59 -14.38
C LEU A 70 -6.22 0.57 -15.28
N ALA A 71 -6.37 0.90 -16.55
CA ALA A 71 -7.12 0.09 -17.52
C ALA A 71 -6.29 -0.99 -18.24
N SER A 72 -5.01 -1.14 -17.88
CA SER A 72 -4.15 -2.21 -18.40
C SER A 72 -2.99 -2.51 -17.46
N LEU A 73 -2.36 -3.68 -17.64
CA LEU A 73 -1.15 -4.05 -16.91
C LEU A 73 0.01 -3.09 -17.20
N GLU A 74 0.08 -2.53 -18.40
CA GLU A 74 1.10 -1.52 -18.74
C GLU A 74 0.88 -0.21 -17.96
N ALA A 75 -0.37 0.16 -17.68
CA ALA A 75 -0.67 1.28 -16.79
C ALA A 75 -0.17 1.00 -15.35
N CYS A 76 -0.38 -0.22 -14.84
CA CYS A 76 0.12 -0.64 -13.53
C CYS A 76 1.65 -0.59 -13.47
N ARG A 77 2.34 -1.07 -14.52
CA ARG A 77 3.80 -1.00 -14.64
C ARG A 77 4.30 0.43 -14.68
N ARG A 78 3.65 1.31 -15.46
CA ARG A 78 3.98 2.74 -15.53
C ARG A 78 3.94 3.39 -14.15
N VAL A 79 2.84 3.23 -13.41
CA VAL A 79 2.73 3.86 -12.08
C VAL A 79 3.73 3.28 -11.08
N ALA A 80 4.07 2.00 -11.19
CA ALA A 80 5.11 1.38 -10.37
C ALA A 80 6.51 1.95 -10.68
N TYR A 81 6.84 2.12 -11.97
CA TYR A 81 8.09 2.76 -12.40
C TYR A 81 8.18 4.22 -11.95
N GLU A 82 7.11 4.99 -12.13
CA GLU A 82 7.03 6.40 -11.72
C GLU A 82 7.19 6.57 -10.20
N ASN A 83 6.76 5.60 -9.39
CA ASN A 83 6.95 5.64 -7.95
C ASN A 83 8.43 5.58 -7.53
N LEU A 84 9.29 4.90 -8.30
CA LEU A 84 10.74 4.88 -8.05
C LEU A 84 11.38 6.20 -8.49
N GLU A 85 10.90 6.77 -9.59
CA GLU A 85 11.31 8.11 -10.00
C GLU A 85 10.96 9.15 -8.91
N ASP A 86 9.75 9.06 -8.33
CA ASP A 86 9.35 9.92 -7.21
C ASP A 86 10.22 9.70 -5.97
N ALA A 87 10.57 8.45 -5.65
CA ALA A 87 11.45 8.14 -4.54
C ALA A 87 12.85 8.77 -4.74
N ALA A 88 13.41 8.64 -5.94
CA ALA A 88 14.70 9.21 -6.30
C ALA A 88 14.69 10.74 -6.24
N ARG A 89 13.63 11.39 -6.74
CA ARG A 89 13.45 12.85 -6.67
C ARG A 89 13.37 13.38 -5.24
N ASN A 90 12.98 12.54 -4.27
CA ASN A 90 12.97 12.86 -2.85
C ASN A 90 14.27 12.49 -2.12
N GLY A 91 15.28 11.96 -2.82
CA GLY A 91 16.56 11.57 -2.22
C GLY A 91 16.49 10.31 -1.35
N LEU A 92 15.48 9.46 -1.57
CA LEU A 92 15.35 8.19 -0.84
C LEU A 92 16.38 7.19 -1.35
N HIS A 93 17.11 6.58 -0.42
CA HIS A 93 18.10 5.55 -0.72
C HIS A 93 17.46 4.15 -0.77
N TYR A 94 16.42 3.95 0.06
CA TYR A 94 15.68 2.70 0.16
C TYR A 94 14.19 2.95 0.35
N VAL A 95 13.35 2.20 -0.35
CA VAL A 95 11.89 2.24 -0.19
C VAL A 95 11.27 0.85 -0.06
N GLU A 96 10.21 0.77 0.73
CA GLU A 96 9.30 -0.36 0.70
C GLU A 96 7.96 0.10 0.15
N LEU A 97 7.72 -0.24 -1.11
CA LEU A 97 6.50 0.13 -1.81
C LEU A 97 5.45 -0.94 -1.53
N ARG A 98 4.36 -0.51 -0.90
CA ARG A 98 3.20 -1.34 -0.61
C ARG A 98 2.09 -1.08 -1.62
N PHE A 99 1.41 -2.12 -2.06
CA PHE A 99 0.34 -2.02 -3.06
C PHE A 99 -0.71 -3.12 -2.88
N SER A 100 -1.96 -2.77 -3.17
CA SER A 100 -3.12 -3.66 -3.14
C SER A 100 -3.48 -4.07 -4.58
N PRO A 101 -3.04 -5.27 -5.04
CA PRO A 101 -3.18 -5.64 -6.44
C PRO A 101 -4.64 -5.74 -6.87
N ARG A 102 -5.56 -6.15 -5.97
CA ARG A 102 -6.97 -6.23 -6.34
C ARG A 102 -7.63 -4.86 -6.31
N TYR A 103 -7.26 -3.96 -5.40
CA TYR A 103 -7.74 -2.57 -5.45
C TYR A 103 -7.31 -1.87 -6.76
N MET A 104 -6.07 -2.08 -7.19
CA MET A 104 -5.59 -1.60 -8.48
C MET A 104 -6.35 -2.22 -9.67
N ALA A 105 -6.70 -3.51 -9.58
CA ALA A 105 -7.36 -4.24 -10.65
C ALA A 105 -8.88 -3.99 -10.75
N MET A 106 -9.55 -3.63 -9.65
CA MET A 106 -11.01 -3.82 -9.49
C MET A 106 -11.85 -3.06 -10.51
N THR A 107 -11.42 -1.87 -10.96
CA THR A 107 -12.22 -1.02 -11.84
C THR A 107 -12.37 -1.61 -13.23
N HIS A 108 -11.29 -2.18 -13.76
CA HIS A 108 -11.23 -2.74 -15.13
C HIS A 108 -11.11 -4.27 -15.15
N GLN A 109 -11.31 -4.91 -13.98
CA GLN A 109 -11.24 -6.36 -13.77
C GLN A 109 -9.95 -6.97 -14.37
N LEU A 110 -8.82 -6.32 -14.12
CA LEU A 110 -7.52 -6.82 -14.55
C LEU A 110 -7.21 -8.16 -13.85
N PRO A 111 -6.44 -9.07 -14.48
CA PRO A 111 -5.95 -10.26 -13.80
C PRO A 111 -5.07 -9.85 -12.61
N VAL A 112 -5.49 -10.16 -11.37
CA VAL A 112 -4.84 -9.69 -10.14
C VAL A 112 -3.37 -10.13 -10.07
N ALA A 113 -3.05 -11.38 -10.43
CA ALA A 113 -1.66 -11.85 -10.52
C ALA A 113 -0.86 -11.10 -11.60
N GLY A 114 -1.49 -10.74 -12.72
CA GLY A 114 -0.87 -9.90 -13.75
C GLY A 114 -0.55 -8.49 -13.25
N VAL A 115 -1.37 -7.92 -12.36
CA VAL A 115 -1.06 -6.64 -11.70
C VAL A 115 0.18 -6.77 -10.81
N VAL A 116 0.27 -7.86 -10.04
CA VAL A 116 1.47 -8.17 -9.23
C VAL A 116 2.72 -8.25 -10.10
N GLU A 117 2.66 -9.02 -11.21
CA GLU A 117 3.77 -9.13 -12.16
C GLU A 117 4.17 -7.76 -12.75
N ALA A 118 3.19 -6.95 -13.16
CA ALA A 118 3.43 -5.62 -13.73
C ALA A 118 4.10 -4.66 -12.73
N VAL A 119 3.67 -4.69 -11.47
CA VAL A 119 4.27 -3.88 -10.41
C VAL A 119 5.71 -4.33 -10.15
N ILE A 120 5.97 -5.64 -10.05
CA ILE A 120 7.34 -6.17 -9.90
C ILE A 120 8.23 -5.69 -11.05
N ALA A 121 7.75 -5.77 -12.30
CA ALA A 121 8.50 -5.32 -13.47
C ALA A 121 8.80 -3.81 -13.41
N GLY A 122 7.78 -2.98 -13.14
CA GLY A 122 7.93 -1.52 -13.08
C GLY A 122 8.88 -1.07 -11.96
N VAL A 123 8.76 -1.67 -10.77
CA VAL A 123 9.66 -1.40 -9.64
C VAL A 123 11.10 -1.83 -9.96
N LYS A 124 11.30 -3.00 -10.57
CA LYS A 124 12.64 -3.48 -10.95
C LYS A 124 13.31 -2.55 -11.96
N GLU A 125 12.55 -2.06 -12.93
CA GLU A 125 13.03 -1.11 -13.93
C GLU A 125 13.36 0.24 -13.32
N GLY A 126 12.46 0.79 -12.51
CA GLY A 126 12.70 2.07 -11.83
C GLY A 126 13.89 2.00 -10.87
N SER A 127 14.03 0.90 -10.12
CA SER A 127 15.16 0.70 -9.21
C SER A 127 16.49 0.73 -9.96
N ARG A 128 16.56 0.08 -11.12
CA ARG A 128 17.74 0.08 -11.99
C ARG A 128 18.03 1.47 -12.55
N ASP A 129 17.00 2.15 -13.08
CA ASP A 129 17.18 3.41 -13.82
C ASP A 129 17.46 4.60 -12.89
N PHE A 130 16.91 4.59 -11.67
CA PHE A 130 17.03 5.69 -10.71
C PHE A 130 17.97 5.38 -9.53
N ASN A 131 18.55 4.19 -9.47
CA ASN A 131 19.48 3.76 -8.42
C ASN A 131 18.89 3.92 -7.00
N VAL A 132 17.65 3.46 -6.82
CA VAL A 132 16.95 3.40 -5.53
C VAL A 132 16.75 1.93 -5.19
N GLU A 133 17.19 1.51 -4.01
CA GLU A 133 16.92 0.16 -3.53
C GLU A 133 15.44 0.03 -3.13
N ALA A 134 14.77 -1.01 -3.62
CA ALA A 134 13.35 -1.20 -3.32
C ALA A 134 13.00 -2.64 -2.96
N ARG A 135 12.01 -2.77 -2.08
CA ARG A 135 11.31 -4.03 -1.79
C ARG A 135 9.80 -3.81 -1.90
N LEU A 136 9.08 -4.89 -2.19
CA LEU A 136 7.63 -4.86 -2.37
C LEU A 136 6.92 -5.50 -1.18
N ILE A 137 5.83 -4.86 -0.77
CA ILE A 137 4.91 -5.35 0.25
C ILE A 137 3.54 -5.52 -0.40
N GLY A 138 3.00 -6.74 -0.39
CA GLY A 138 1.64 -6.97 -0.84
C GLY A 138 0.64 -6.53 0.22
N ILE A 139 -0.40 -5.81 -0.16
CA ILE A 139 -1.50 -5.44 0.73
C ILE A 139 -2.68 -6.38 0.50
N LEU A 140 -3.31 -6.80 1.60
CA LEU A 140 -4.69 -7.26 1.62
C LEU A 140 -5.58 -6.07 2.00
N SER A 141 -6.47 -5.66 1.08
CA SER A 141 -7.40 -4.54 1.32
C SER A 141 -8.64 -5.01 2.09
N ARG A 142 -8.54 -4.96 3.43
CA ARG A 142 -9.56 -5.46 4.36
C ARG A 142 -10.96 -4.91 4.11
N THR A 143 -11.05 -3.68 3.59
CA THR A 143 -12.30 -3.00 3.21
C THR A 143 -13.21 -3.84 2.32
N PHE A 144 -12.65 -4.79 1.55
CA PHE A 144 -13.39 -5.61 0.61
C PHE A 144 -13.72 -7.03 1.11
N GLY A 145 -13.40 -7.33 2.37
CA GLY A 145 -13.71 -8.59 3.03
C GLY A 145 -12.74 -9.74 2.72
N GLU A 146 -12.86 -10.81 3.50
CA GLU A 146 -11.93 -11.95 3.50
C GLU A 146 -11.80 -12.65 2.14
N ALA A 147 -12.90 -12.76 1.38
CA ALA A 147 -12.89 -13.41 0.07
C ALA A 147 -12.09 -12.61 -0.97
N ALA A 148 -12.19 -11.28 -0.97
CA ALA A 148 -11.39 -10.44 -1.86
C ALA A 148 -9.90 -10.48 -1.45
N CYS A 149 -9.63 -10.49 -0.14
CA CYS A 149 -8.27 -10.64 0.38
C CYS A 149 -7.68 -12.03 0.08
N GLU A 150 -8.51 -13.08 -0.05
CA GLU A 150 -8.05 -14.39 -0.51
C GLU A 150 -7.57 -14.34 -1.97
N GLU A 151 -8.29 -13.64 -2.85
CA GLU A 151 -7.86 -13.41 -4.24
C GLU A 151 -6.51 -12.66 -4.31
N GLU A 152 -6.34 -11.64 -3.46
CA GLU A 152 -5.08 -10.89 -3.34
C GLU A 152 -3.92 -11.75 -2.86
N LEU A 153 -4.14 -12.51 -1.78
CA LEU A 153 -3.15 -13.40 -1.22
C LEU A 153 -2.71 -14.44 -2.25
N ALA A 154 -3.65 -15.07 -2.96
CA ALA A 154 -3.35 -16.05 -4.00
C ALA A 154 -2.52 -15.44 -5.13
N ALA A 155 -2.85 -14.23 -5.57
CA ALA A 155 -2.11 -13.51 -6.60
C ALA A 155 -0.68 -13.16 -6.15
N LEU A 156 -0.51 -12.69 -4.92
CA LEU A 156 0.80 -12.38 -4.35
C LEU A 156 1.65 -13.65 -4.19
N LEU A 157 1.06 -14.76 -3.74
CA LEU A 157 1.75 -16.04 -3.57
C LEU A 157 2.22 -16.63 -4.91
N ALA A 158 1.49 -16.39 -6.00
CA ALA A 158 1.93 -16.78 -7.34
C ALA A 158 3.25 -16.11 -7.76
N HIS A 159 3.59 -14.97 -7.15
CA HIS A 159 4.83 -14.22 -7.37
C HIS A 159 5.65 -14.07 -6.09
N ARG A 160 5.60 -15.07 -5.20
CA ARG A 160 6.12 -14.97 -3.83
C ARG A 160 7.55 -14.45 -3.71
N ASP A 161 8.43 -14.83 -4.64
CA ASP A 161 9.85 -14.50 -4.58
C ASP A 161 10.11 -13.02 -4.93
N GLY A 162 9.11 -12.33 -5.51
CA GLY A 162 9.12 -10.89 -5.77
C GLY A 162 8.52 -10.04 -4.65
N ILE A 163 7.94 -10.67 -3.61
CA ILE A 163 7.28 -10.00 -2.48
C ILE A 163 8.09 -10.25 -1.21
N THR A 164 8.33 -9.20 -0.42
CA THR A 164 9.13 -9.28 0.81
C THR A 164 8.27 -9.42 2.05
N ALA A 165 7.10 -8.77 2.06
CA ALA A 165 6.21 -8.75 3.21
C ALA A 165 4.74 -8.73 2.79
N LEU A 166 3.87 -9.09 3.72
CA LEU A 166 2.42 -8.88 3.61
C LEU A 166 1.97 -7.78 4.59
N ASP A 167 0.99 -6.98 4.16
CA ASP A 167 0.30 -5.94 4.92
C ASP A 167 -1.21 -6.14 4.91
N LEU A 168 -1.90 -5.60 5.91
CA LEU A 168 -3.35 -5.48 5.97
C LEU A 168 -3.68 -3.99 6.10
N ALA A 169 -4.43 -3.44 5.15
CA ALA A 169 -4.75 -2.01 5.12
C ALA A 169 -6.21 -1.77 4.68
N GLY A 170 -6.72 -0.56 4.92
CA GLY A 170 -8.11 -0.18 4.62
C GLY A 170 -8.93 0.08 5.88
N ASP A 171 -10.23 -0.16 5.82
CA ASP A 171 -11.17 0.11 6.93
C ASP A 171 -10.91 -0.77 8.15
N GLU A 172 -10.13 -0.23 9.09
CA GLU A 172 -9.69 -0.95 10.29
C GLU A 172 -10.85 -1.32 11.22
N LEU A 173 -11.81 -0.42 11.41
CA LEU A 173 -12.95 -0.62 12.32
C LEU A 173 -13.97 -1.59 11.72
N GLY A 174 -14.23 -1.49 10.42
CA GLY A 174 -15.22 -2.34 9.74
C GLY A 174 -14.79 -3.81 9.62
N PHE A 175 -13.48 -4.07 9.53
CA PHE A 175 -12.96 -5.41 9.25
C PHE A 175 -11.82 -5.78 10.19
N PRO A 176 -12.03 -6.06 11.48
CA PRO A 176 -10.97 -6.28 12.47
C PRO A 176 -9.98 -7.38 12.07
N GLY A 177 -8.73 -7.28 12.55
CA GLY A 177 -7.60 -8.10 12.07
C GLY A 177 -7.77 -9.60 12.32
N ASN A 178 -8.57 -9.99 13.31
CA ASN A 178 -8.87 -11.39 13.63
C ASN A 178 -9.59 -12.15 12.50
N LEU A 179 -10.22 -11.44 11.55
CA LEU A 179 -10.82 -12.06 10.37
C LEU A 179 -9.78 -12.64 9.41
N PHE A 180 -8.53 -12.16 9.47
CA PHE A 180 -7.49 -12.47 8.48
C PHE A 180 -6.41 -13.43 9.00
N MET A 181 -6.66 -14.13 10.12
CA MET A 181 -5.65 -15.00 10.74
C MET A 181 -5.14 -16.11 9.81
N ASP A 182 -6.02 -16.72 9.00
CA ASP A 182 -5.61 -17.75 8.03
C ASP A 182 -4.70 -17.17 6.95
N HIS A 183 -5.06 -16.00 6.41
CA HIS A 183 -4.28 -15.29 5.40
C HIS A 183 -2.85 -15.03 5.90
N PHE A 184 -2.72 -14.53 7.12
CA PHE A 184 -1.43 -14.23 7.74
C PHE A 184 -0.66 -15.48 8.16
N SER A 185 -1.34 -16.59 8.50
CA SER A 185 -0.67 -17.88 8.70
C SER A 185 0.04 -18.32 7.42
N ARG A 186 -0.67 -18.31 6.30
CA ARG A 186 -0.12 -18.69 4.99
C ARG A 186 0.98 -17.76 4.50
N ALA A 187 0.89 -16.47 4.83
CA ALA A 187 1.95 -15.49 4.55
C ALA A 187 3.26 -15.84 5.28
N ARG A 188 3.17 -16.20 6.58
CA ARG A 188 4.33 -16.64 7.37
C ARG A 188 4.86 -17.99 6.90
N ASP A 189 3.99 -18.93 6.55
CA ASP A 189 4.39 -20.23 5.99
C ASP A 189 5.12 -20.07 4.64
N ALA A 190 4.79 -19.04 3.87
CA ALA A 190 5.51 -18.66 2.65
C ALA A 190 6.86 -17.96 2.92
N GLY A 191 7.17 -17.66 4.19
CA GLY A 191 8.42 -17.02 4.60
C GLY A 191 8.44 -15.49 4.46
N TRP A 192 7.28 -14.86 4.23
CA TRP A 192 7.20 -13.40 4.17
C TRP A 192 7.26 -12.76 5.55
N ARG A 193 7.79 -11.53 5.58
CA ARG A 193 7.71 -10.65 6.75
C ARG A 193 6.30 -10.11 6.92
N ILE A 194 5.95 -9.68 8.13
CA ILE A 194 4.60 -9.20 8.42
C ILE A 194 4.63 -7.76 8.94
N THR A 195 3.85 -6.88 8.30
CA THR A 195 3.45 -5.57 8.82
C THR A 195 1.93 -5.49 8.82
N VAL A 196 1.33 -4.68 9.70
CA VAL A 196 -0.15 -4.55 9.76
C VAL A 196 -0.52 -3.11 10.10
N HIS A 197 -1.46 -2.49 9.38
CA HIS A 197 -2.11 -1.27 9.85
C HIS A 197 -2.99 -1.58 11.07
N ALA A 198 -2.59 -1.04 12.22
CA ALA A 198 -3.30 -1.25 13.47
C ALA A 198 -3.15 -0.06 14.43
N GLY A 199 -4.19 0.20 15.21
CA GLY A 199 -4.23 1.29 16.18
C GLY A 199 -4.21 2.67 15.53
N GLU A 200 -4.83 2.81 14.36
CA GLU A 200 -5.06 4.08 13.67
C GLU A 200 -6.49 4.57 13.98
N ALA A 201 -7.49 3.84 13.48
CA ALA A 201 -8.90 4.08 13.75
C ALA A 201 -9.40 3.27 14.96
N ALA A 202 -8.90 2.04 15.18
CA ALA A 202 -9.20 1.20 16.34
C ALA A 202 -8.23 1.45 17.52
N GLY A 203 -8.45 0.79 18.66
CA GLY A 203 -7.66 0.96 19.90
C GLY A 203 -6.36 0.16 19.97
N PRO A 204 -5.63 0.22 21.10
CA PRO A 204 -4.42 -0.58 21.34
C PRO A 204 -4.66 -2.10 21.26
N GLU A 205 -5.89 -2.57 21.47
CA GLU A 205 -6.29 -3.97 21.27
C GLU A 205 -6.06 -4.46 19.84
N SER A 206 -6.23 -3.58 18.83
CA SER A 206 -5.94 -3.90 17.42
C SER A 206 -4.44 -4.16 17.22
N ILE A 207 -3.60 -3.35 17.89
CA ILE A 207 -2.13 -3.50 17.84
C ILE A 207 -1.70 -4.81 18.49
N TRP A 208 -2.24 -5.11 19.68
CA TRP A 208 -1.96 -6.38 20.36
C TRP A 208 -2.35 -7.59 19.51
N GLN A 209 -3.52 -7.53 18.87
CA GLN A 209 -4.02 -8.59 17.98
C GLN A 209 -3.08 -8.77 16.78
N ALA A 210 -2.68 -7.68 16.12
CA ALA A 210 -1.73 -7.73 15.00
C ALA A 210 -0.40 -8.38 15.40
N ILE A 211 0.14 -8.04 16.57
CA ILE A 211 1.39 -8.63 17.08
C ILE A 211 1.20 -10.12 17.38
N ARG A 212 0.19 -10.48 18.17
CA ARG A 212 0.10 -11.82 18.77
C ARG A 212 -0.49 -12.87 17.84
N GLU A 213 -1.41 -12.48 16.96
CA GLU A 213 -2.18 -13.42 16.14
C GLU A 213 -1.77 -13.36 14.67
N LEU A 214 -1.53 -12.14 14.15
CA LEU A 214 -1.06 -11.95 12.78
C LEU A 214 0.48 -12.08 12.67
N GLY A 215 1.19 -12.03 13.80
CA GLY A 215 2.64 -12.16 13.85
C GLY A 215 3.36 -10.95 13.29
N ALA A 216 2.78 -9.75 13.46
CA ALA A 216 3.33 -8.51 12.96
C ALA A 216 4.71 -8.19 13.57
N GLU A 217 5.70 -7.98 12.72
CA GLU A 217 7.04 -7.51 13.08
C GLU A 217 7.11 -5.97 13.09
N ARG A 218 6.20 -5.32 12.35
CA ARG A 218 6.02 -3.86 12.36
C ARG A 218 4.54 -3.50 12.34
N ILE A 219 4.22 -2.34 12.91
CA ILE A 219 2.86 -1.80 12.97
C ILE A 219 2.80 -0.53 12.14
N GLY A 220 1.88 -0.50 11.17
CA GLY A 220 1.50 0.71 10.45
C GLY A 220 0.73 1.64 11.40
N HIS A 221 1.15 2.90 11.46
CA HIS A 221 0.64 3.93 12.37
C HIS A 221 0.91 3.64 13.85
N GLY A 222 0.16 2.73 14.48
CA GLY A 222 0.30 2.41 15.91
C GLY A 222 0.05 3.59 16.85
N VAL A 223 -0.64 4.63 16.40
CA VAL A 223 -0.76 5.91 17.14
C VAL A 223 -1.48 5.76 18.47
N LYS A 224 -2.35 4.75 18.62
CA LYS A 224 -3.04 4.47 19.88
C LYS A 224 -2.25 3.59 20.86
N ALA A 225 -1.02 3.16 20.51
CA ALA A 225 -0.17 2.40 21.43
C ALA A 225 0.10 3.15 22.75
N VAL A 226 0.21 4.48 22.69
CA VAL A 226 0.46 5.35 23.85
C VAL A 226 -0.64 5.29 24.92
N GLN A 227 -1.81 4.73 24.60
CA GLN A 227 -2.94 4.56 25.52
C GLN A 227 -2.77 3.32 26.42
N ASP A 228 -1.81 2.45 26.11
CA ASP A 228 -1.48 1.24 26.87
C ASP A 228 0.02 1.21 27.21
N PRO A 229 0.41 1.56 28.46
CA PRO A 229 1.81 1.51 28.89
C PRO A 229 2.47 0.14 28.75
N ALA A 230 1.73 -0.95 28.93
CA ALA A 230 2.27 -2.30 28.80
C ALA A 230 2.58 -2.65 27.33
N LEU A 231 1.76 -2.14 26.39
CA LEU A 231 2.04 -2.24 24.96
C LEU A 231 3.28 -1.44 24.59
N MET A 232 3.42 -0.21 25.08
CA MET A 232 4.62 0.60 24.85
C MET A 232 5.90 -0.09 25.35
N ASP A 233 5.87 -0.63 26.57
CA ASP A 233 6.99 -1.39 27.13
C ASP A 233 7.32 -2.63 26.28
N TYR A 234 6.30 -3.34 25.80
CA TYR A 234 6.47 -4.49 24.92
C TYR A 234 7.13 -4.11 23.59
N LEU A 235 6.67 -3.05 22.92
CA LEU A 235 7.21 -2.57 21.64
C LEU A 235 8.69 -2.17 21.76
N VAL A 236 9.11 -1.60 22.90
CA VAL A 236 10.51 -1.26 23.15
C VAL A 236 11.37 -2.51 23.39
N ALA A 237 10.83 -3.51 24.08
CA ALA A 237 11.56 -4.72 24.45
C ALA A 237 11.78 -5.70 23.29
N GLN A 238 10.88 -5.74 22.30
CA GLN A 238 10.88 -6.71 21.19
C GLN A 238 11.49 -6.16 19.89
N ARG A 239 12.65 -5.50 19.98
CA ARG A 239 13.37 -4.96 18.81
C ARG A 239 13.85 -6.02 17.84
#